data_AF-A0A2N2FPL1-F1
#
_entry.id   AF-A0A2N2FPL1-F1
#
_cell.length_a   1.000
_cell.length_b   1.000
_cell.length_c   1.000
_cell.angle_alpha   90.00
_cell.angle_beta   90.00
_cell.angle_gamma   90.00
#
_symmetry.space_group_name_H-M   'P 1'
#
loop_
_entity.id
_entity.type
_entity.pdbx_description
1 polymer ?
#
loop_
_entity_poly.entity_id
_entity_poly.type
_entity_poly.pdbx_seq_one_letter_code
_entity_poly.pdbx_strand_id
1 'polypeptide(L)'
;NGDTIDDYSHIFLDEIESCLAKAFFMLLDFDQAGHKRSERYEKLIHDGIITPEQMNYAVKASFTTKEDLATILMQRYDISKDEIGAALSDHFSFPFRAYSDDLPVIRDLLSSLDKSSLVDMLWFPLNVVKGKIHVLVEDPSNLTKRREIEKMLETDSVIYEVALSSDILRLINRYYSENDEEMQAEPAVQQLFSEHPPVPDQRVLTRPETIAKPAIQIEPESVIVPEAEDASRTNVTFLSGITQAEALAPEPAPETAVQKHYRTEVKRSEESLQAAAIFLRDIFPKDVDHETLDEPTAAASAEATASVPQPHILPLFTDIIYDAYNRRGSDIHFEPDAAGKTIHLRIRVDGQCLKNKTITIEEYEMIVDQVKQLANLSGTRQPPIQHGNLTLTRPSGNAIHMRVTFIPTHAGLEDMVIHISAKA
;
A
#
# COMPACT_ATOMS: atom_id res chain seq x y z
N ASN A 1 -28.13 46.43 31.23
CA ASN A 1 -27.74 45.44 32.23
C ASN A 1 -27.00 44.35 31.50
N GLY A 2 -25.67 44.47 31.45
CA GLY A 2 -24.82 43.40 30.94
C GLY A 2 -24.76 42.34 32.02
N ASP A 3 -25.40 41.21 31.77
CA ASP A 3 -25.22 40.03 32.59
C ASP A 3 -23.79 39.55 32.36
N THR A 4 -22.98 39.71 33.39
CA THR A 4 -21.72 38.99 33.57
C THR A 4 -22.03 37.52 33.41
N ILE A 5 -21.52 36.90 32.35
CA ILE A 5 -21.49 35.44 32.23
C ILE A 5 -20.79 34.95 33.49
N ASP A 6 -21.53 34.22 34.33
CA ASP A 6 -21.08 33.77 35.63
C ASP A 6 -19.79 32.94 35.45
N ASP A 7 -18.79 33.10 36.32
CA ASP A 7 -17.49 32.41 36.20
C ASP A 7 -17.67 30.87 36.13
N TYR A 8 -18.77 30.36 36.70
CA TYR A 8 -19.20 28.95 36.61
C TYR A 8 -19.54 28.51 35.18
N SER A 9 -20.14 29.38 34.39
CA SER A 9 -20.49 29.13 32.98
C SER A 9 -19.23 29.04 32.11
N HIS A 10 -18.21 29.86 32.41
CA HIS A 10 -16.94 29.84 31.70
C HIS A 10 -16.15 28.55 31.95
N ILE A 11 -16.08 28.08 33.19
CA ILE A 11 -15.42 26.80 33.53
C ILE A 11 -16.10 25.62 32.80
N PHE A 12 -17.43 25.61 32.74
CA PHE A 12 -18.19 24.55 32.06
C PHE A 12 -18.02 24.60 30.53
N LEU A 13 -17.92 25.80 29.95
CA LEU A 13 -17.61 25.99 28.53
C LEU A 13 -16.20 25.51 28.17
N ASP A 14 -15.20 25.79 29.00
CA ASP A 14 -13.82 25.35 28.80
C ASP A 14 -13.68 23.82 28.89
N GLU A 15 -14.41 23.17 29.80
CA GLU A 15 -14.43 21.71 29.90
C GLU A 15 -15.10 21.05 28.68
N ILE A 16 -16.21 21.63 28.20
CA ILE A 16 -16.87 21.17 26.96
C ILE A 16 -15.93 21.37 25.77
N GLU A 17 -15.31 22.55 25.63
CA GLU A 17 -14.37 22.84 24.56
C GLU A 17 -13.20 21.86 24.57
N SER A 18 -12.59 21.61 25.74
CA SER A 18 -11.49 20.64 25.90
C SER A 18 -11.92 19.22 25.53
N CYS A 19 -13.12 18.80 25.96
CA CYS A 19 -13.63 17.47 25.65
C CYS A 19 -13.97 17.32 24.16
N LEU A 20 -14.59 18.33 23.56
CA LEU A 20 -14.94 18.35 22.13
C LEU A 20 -13.67 18.38 21.27
N ALA A 21 -12.68 19.19 21.63
CA ALA A 21 -11.39 19.26 20.96
C ALA A 21 -10.65 17.91 21.01
N LYS A 22 -10.64 17.24 22.18
CA LYS A 22 -10.07 15.89 22.31
C LYS A 22 -10.84 14.86 21.48
N ALA A 23 -12.17 14.92 21.45
CA ALA A 23 -13.00 14.03 20.64
C ALA A 23 -12.75 14.22 19.14
N PHE A 24 -12.69 15.48 18.66
CA PHE A 24 -12.35 15.78 17.27
C PHE A 24 -10.92 15.40 16.92
N PHE A 25 -9.96 15.65 17.81
CA PHE A 25 -8.58 15.22 17.61
C PHE A 25 -8.48 13.70 17.48
N MET A 26 -9.14 12.95 18.37
CA MET A 26 -9.20 11.48 18.28
C MET A 26 -9.90 11.00 17.00
N LEU A 27 -10.93 11.71 16.54
CA LEU A 27 -11.63 11.37 15.28
C LEU A 27 -10.75 11.65 14.05
N LEU A 28 -10.03 12.77 14.04
CA LEU A 28 -9.09 13.11 12.96
C LEU A 28 -7.92 12.14 12.92
N ASP A 29 -7.38 11.78 14.09
CA ASP A 29 -6.31 10.78 14.20
C ASP A 29 -6.82 9.39 13.79
N PHE A 30 -8.07 9.06 14.13
CA PHE A 30 -8.75 7.85 13.66
C PHE A 30 -8.90 7.83 12.12
N ASP A 31 -9.33 8.93 11.50
CA ASP A 31 -9.46 8.99 10.04
C ASP A 31 -8.08 8.90 9.37
N GLN A 32 -7.08 9.64 9.87
CA GLN A 32 -5.72 9.60 9.32
C GLN A 32 -5.05 8.23 9.49
N ALA A 33 -5.12 7.63 10.68
CA ALA A 33 -4.57 6.31 10.96
C ALA A 33 -5.38 5.20 10.27
N GLY A 34 -6.69 5.39 10.14
CA GLY A 34 -7.60 4.50 9.43
C GLY A 34 -7.30 4.46 7.94
N HIS A 35 -7.11 5.62 7.31
CA HIS A 35 -6.67 5.73 5.92
C HIS A 35 -5.32 5.03 5.71
N LYS A 36 -4.30 5.32 6.51
CA LYS A 36 -2.99 4.66 6.39
C LYS A 36 -3.04 3.13 6.56
N ARG A 37 -4.00 2.63 7.35
CA ARG A 37 -4.19 1.19 7.55
C ARG A 37 -4.96 0.55 6.39
N SER A 38 -5.97 1.22 5.84
CA SER A 38 -6.74 0.72 4.69
C SER A 38 -5.94 0.73 3.40
N GLU A 39 -5.06 1.72 3.23
CA GLU A 39 -4.16 1.86 2.07
C GLU A 39 -3.26 0.62 1.84
N ARG A 40 -2.87 -0.08 2.91
CA ARG A 40 -2.06 -1.32 2.83
C ARG A 40 -2.79 -2.47 2.14
N TYR A 41 -4.12 -2.40 2.12
CA TYR A 41 -5.02 -3.44 1.62
C TYR A 41 -5.87 -2.94 0.45
N GLU A 42 -5.49 -1.81 -0.17
CA GLU A 42 -6.20 -1.18 -1.29
C GLU A 42 -6.35 -2.14 -2.48
N LYS A 43 -5.36 -3.01 -2.70
CA LYS A 43 -5.43 -4.09 -3.68
C LYS A 43 -6.66 -5.00 -3.50
N LEU A 44 -7.06 -5.31 -2.27
CA LEU A 44 -8.25 -6.15 -2.02
C LEU A 44 -9.53 -5.46 -2.49
N ILE A 45 -9.55 -4.13 -2.49
CA ILE A 45 -10.67 -3.33 -3.02
C ILE A 45 -10.62 -3.32 -4.55
N HIS A 46 -9.44 -3.05 -5.12
CA HIS A 46 -9.23 -3.03 -6.56
C HIS A 46 -9.59 -4.37 -7.22
N ASP A 47 -9.18 -5.49 -6.59
CA ASP A 47 -9.44 -6.85 -7.08
C ASP A 47 -10.87 -7.31 -6.78
N GLY A 48 -11.69 -6.48 -6.11
CA GLY A 48 -13.09 -6.75 -5.82
C GLY A 48 -13.33 -7.81 -4.74
N ILE A 49 -12.30 -8.17 -3.98
CA ILE A 49 -12.39 -9.13 -2.86
C ILE A 49 -13.25 -8.55 -1.74
N ILE A 50 -13.09 -7.25 -1.47
CA ILE A 50 -13.90 -6.51 -0.50
C ILE A 50 -14.33 -5.14 -1.04
N THR A 51 -15.43 -4.61 -0.53
CA THR A 51 -15.89 -3.26 -0.90
C THR A 51 -15.21 -2.18 -0.04
N PRO A 52 -15.19 -0.91 -0.50
CA PRO A 52 -14.72 0.21 0.32
C PRO A 52 -15.47 0.35 1.65
N GLU A 53 -16.77 0.02 1.66
CA GLU A 53 -17.60 0.04 2.87
C GLU A 53 -17.17 -1.04 3.86
N GLN A 54 -16.90 -2.26 3.38
CA GLN A 54 -16.42 -3.37 4.19
C GLN A 54 -15.03 -3.07 4.78
N MET A 55 -14.15 -2.44 4.01
CA MET A 55 -12.85 -1.96 4.49
C MET A 55 -13.02 -0.94 5.61
N ASN A 56 -13.85 0.09 5.40
CA ASN A 56 -14.10 1.11 6.42
C ASN A 56 -14.68 0.51 7.70
N TYR A 57 -15.54 -0.50 7.59
CA TYR A 57 -16.03 -1.26 8.73
C TYR A 57 -14.90 -2.03 9.44
N ALA A 58 -14.04 -2.72 8.68
CA ALA A 58 -12.92 -3.49 9.23
C ALA A 58 -11.94 -2.59 10.00
N VAL A 59 -11.64 -1.41 9.45
CA VAL A 59 -10.82 -0.39 10.12
C VAL A 59 -11.47 0.02 11.44
N LYS A 60 -12.75 0.40 11.44
CA LYS A 60 -13.50 0.75 12.66
C LYS A 60 -13.49 -0.37 13.70
N ALA A 61 -13.69 -1.60 13.26
CA ALA A 61 -13.63 -2.77 14.13
C ALA A 61 -12.24 -2.92 14.76
N SER A 62 -11.15 -2.73 13.99
CA SER A 62 -9.77 -2.86 14.48
C SER A 62 -9.43 -1.91 15.62
N PHE A 63 -9.93 -0.68 15.56
CA PHE A 63 -9.75 0.28 16.65
C PHE A 63 -10.60 -0.05 17.88
N THR A 64 -11.80 -0.59 17.66
CA THR A 64 -12.72 -0.96 18.75
C THR A 64 -12.24 -2.19 19.50
N THR A 65 -11.80 -3.22 18.77
CA THR A 65 -11.32 -4.48 19.35
C THR A 65 -9.84 -4.44 19.74
N LYS A 66 -9.09 -3.43 19.26
CA LYS A 66 -7.62 -3.32 19.38
C LYS A 66 -6.88 -4.50 18.76
N GLU A 67 -7.47 -5.10 17.73
CA GLU A 67 -6.86 -6.18 16.96
C GLU A 67 -6.22 -5.64 15.69
N ASP A 68 -5.36 -6.45 15.09
CA ASP A 68 -4.75 -6.13 13.81
C ASP A 68 -5.78 -6.19 12.67
N LEU A 69 -5.67 -5.26 11.72
CA LEU A 69 -6.62 -5.14 10.61
C LEU A 69 -6.63 -6.39 9.72
N ALA A 70 -5.46 -7.01 9.45
CA ALA A 70 -5.43 -8.24 8.67
C ALA A 70 -6.20 -9.36 9.37
N THR A 71 -6.10 -9.43 10.70
CA THR A 71 -6.80 -10.45 11.49
C THR A 71 -8.31 -10.33 11.33
N ILE A 72 -8.85 -9.11 11.37
CA ILE A 72 -10.29 -8.85 11.16
C ILE A 72 -10.70 -9.18 9.73
N LEU A 73 -9.88 -8.80 8.76
CA LEU A 73 -10.13 -9.08 7.34
C LEU A 73 -10.21 -10.60 7.09
N MET A 74 -9.27 -11.37 7.63
CA MET A 74 -9.28 -12.84 7.53
C MET A 74 -10.48 -13.47 8.25
N GLN A 75 -10.73 -13.08 9.51
CA GLN A 75 -11.78 -13.72 10.31
C GLN A 75 -13.21 -13.41 9.84
N ARG A 76 -13.45 -12.18 9.36
CA ARG A 76 -14.82 -11.70 9.12
C ARG A 76 -15.24 -11.77 7.66
N TYR A 77 -14.28 -11.70 6.74
CA TYR A 77 -14.54 -11.72 5.30
C TYR A 77 -13.91 -12.94 4.61
N ASP A 78 -13.38 -13.90 5.37
CA ASP A 78 -12.80 -15.16 4.85
C ASP A 78 -11.69 -14.94 3.81
N ILE A 79 -10.96 -13.83 3.94
CA ILE A 79 -9.84 -13.51 3.04
C ILE A 79 -8.68 -14.42 3.41
N SER A 80 -8.11 -15.07 2.41
CA SER A 80 -6.97 -15.96 2.62
C SER A 80 -5.72 -15.17 3.00
N LYS A 81 -4.84 -15.83 3.76
CA LYS A 81 -3.55 -15.23 4.15
C LYS A 81 -2.69 -14.86 2.95
N ASP A 82 -2.82 -15.62 1.85
CA ASP A 82 -2.10 -15.37 0.61
C ASP A 82 -2.59 -14.11 -0.10
N GLU A 83 -3.91 -13.83 -0.10
CA GLU A 83 -4.48 -12.59 -0.64
C GLU A 83 -4.08 -11.37 0.19
N ILE A 84 -4.12 -11.49 1.52
CA ILE A 84 -3.60 -10.46 2.43
C ILE A 84 -2.12 -10.20 2.14
N GLY A 85 -1.33 -11.26 2.00
CA GLY A 85 0.08 -11.18 1.68
C GLY A 85 0.35 -10.54 0.32
N ALA A 86 -0.45 -10.87 -0.69
CA ALA A 86 -0.38 -10.27 -2.01
C ALA A 86 -0.70 -8.78 -1.99
N ALA A 87 -1.66 -8.34 -1.18
CA ALA A 87 -1.98 -6.93 -0.97
C ALA A 87 -0.83 -6.17 -0.30
N LEU A 88 -0.26 -6.73 0.77
CA LEU A 88 0.88 -6.13 1.47
C LEU A 88 2.13 -6.08 0.59
N SER A 89 2.39 -7.15 -0.18
CA SER A 89 3.54 -7.22 -1.08
C SER A 89 3.47 -6.17 -2.19
N ASP A 90 2.27 -5.96 -2.73
CA ASP A 90 1.98 -4.94 -3.73
C ASP A 90 2.19 -3.52 -3.16
N HIS A 91 1.59 -3.26 -1.99
CA HIS A 91 1.64 -1.96 -1.33
C HIS A 91 3.08 -1.54 -0.98
N PHE A 92 3.86 -2.45 -0.39
CA PHE A 92 5.23 -2.14 0.03
C PHE A 92 6.27 -2.37 -1.06
N SER A 93 5.94 -3.11 -2.13
CA SER A 93 6.91 -3.60 -3.13
C SER A 93 8.01 -4.51 -2.56
N PHE A 94 7.71 -5.21 -1.46
CA PHE A 94 8.59 -6.21 -0.83
C PHE A 94 7.93 -7.58 -0.88
N PRO A 95 8.71 -8.68 -0.95
CA PRO A 95 8.14 -10.02 -0.92
C PRO A 95 7.42 -10.27 0.41
N PHE A 96 6.21 -10.82 0.35
CA PHE A 96 5.52 -11.31 1.53
C PHE A 96 5.99 -12.72 1.90
N ARG A 97 6.18 -12.95 3.20
CA ARG A 97 6.54 -14.25 3.74
C ARG A 97 5.51 -14.68 4.77
N ALA A 98 4.72 -15.69 4.41
CA ALA A 98 3.79 -16.32 5.34
C ALA A 98 4.56 -17.04 6.46
N TYR A 99 4.06 -16.93 7.69
CA TYR A 99 4.54 -17.76 8.79
C TYR A 99 4.36 -19.24 8.51
N SER A 100 5.41 -20.01 8.77
CA SER A 100 5.38 -21.47 8.87
C SER A 100 6.19 -21.93 10.07
N ASP A 101 5.80 -23.06 10.66
CA ASP A 101 6.51 -23.61 11.82
C ASP A 101 7.95 -24.03 11.45
N ASP A 102 8.19 -24.42 10.20
CA ASP A 102 9.47 -24.91 9.69
C ASP A 102 10.42 -23.80 9.20
N LEU A 103 10.16 -22.52 9.52
CA LEU A 103 11.05 -21.44 9.09
C LEU A 103 12.46 -21.61 9.69
N PRO A 104 13.53 -21.59 8.88
CA PRO A 104 14.89 -21.70 9.37
C PRO A 104 15.28 -20.41 10.10
N VAL A 105 15.68 -20.56 11.37
CA VAL A 105 16.06 -19.45 12.25
C VAL A 105 17.52 -19.62 12.70
N ILE A 106 18.32 -18.56 12.58
CA ILE A 106 19.71 -18.55 13.07
C ILE A 106 19.72 -18.19 14.56
N ARG A 107 20.01 -19.20 15.40
CA ARG A 107 20.09 -19.02 16.86
C ARG A 107 21.20 -18.04 17.27
N ASP A 108 22.34 -18.09 16.59
CA ASP A 108 23.50 -17.24 16.89
C ASP A 108 23.17 -15.75 16.79
N LEU A 109 22.39 -15.35 15.77
CA LEU A 109 21.99 -13.96 15.53
C LEU A 109 20.95 -13.47 16.53
N LEU A 110 20.12 -14.36 17.06
CA LEU A 110 19.13 -14.03 18.08
C LEU A 110 19.72 -14.00 19.49
N SER A 111 20.86 -14.66 19.70
CA SER A 111 21.53 -14.67 21.02
C SER A 111 22.00 -13.28 21.45
N SER A 112 22.32 -12.40 20.50
CA SER A 112 22.70 -11.01 20.76
C SER A 112 21.53 -10.03 20.83
N LEU A 113 20.30 -10.46 20.49
CA LEU A 113 19.13 -9.59 20.37
C LEU A 113 18.18 -9.76 21.57
N ASP A 114 17.70 -8.64 22.10
CA ASP A 114 16.73 -8.62 23.18
C ASP A 114 15.30 -8.82 22.66
N LYS A 115 14.52 -9.63 23.38
CA LYS A 115 13.11 -9.89 23.06
C LYS A 115 12.29 -8.60 22.96
N SER A 116 12.57 -7.62 23.82
CA SER A 116 11.90 -6.32 23.85
C SER A 116 12.02 -5.59 22.52
N SER A 117 13.24 -5.45 21.98
CA SER A 117 13.48 -4.82 20.68
C SER A 117 12.69 -5.46 19.54
N LEU A 118 12.63 -6.80 19.50
CA LEU A 118 11.89 -7.53 18.46
C LEU A 118 10.39 -7.29 18.54
N VAL A 119 9.82 -7.24 19.75
CA VAL A 119 8.38 -7.00 19.98
C VAL A 119 8.03 -5.53 19.70
N ASP A 120 8.83 -4.59 20.21
CA ASP A 120 8.54 -3.15 20.11
C ASP A 120 8.67 -2.65 18.66
N MET A 121 9.65 -3.16 17.92
CA MET A 121 9.88 -2.78 16.53
C MET A 121 9.15 -3.69 15.52
N LEU A 122 8.60 -4.82 15.96
CA LEU A 122 7.90 -5.84 15.16
C LEU A 122 8.73 -6.35 13.99
N TRP A 123 9.86 -7.00 14.32
CA TRP A 123 10.74 -7.63 13.34
C TRP A 123 11.36 -8.92 13.87
N PHE A 124 11.84 -9.78 12.97
CA PHE A 124 12.50 -11.03 13.33
C PHE A 124 13.51 -11.50 12.26
N PRO A 125 14.78 -11.77 12.61
CA PRO A 125 15.75 -12.32 11.66
C PRO A 125 15.52 -13.83 11.43
N LEU A 126 15.54 -14.25 10.17
CA LEU A 126 15.35 -15.65 9.76
C LEU A 126 16.69 -16.34 9.52
N ASN A 127 17.16 -16.27 8.28
CA ASN A 127 18.33 -17.00 7.81
C ASN A 127 19.25 -16.12 6.95
N VAL A 128 20.45 -16.63 6.69
CA VAL A 128 21.42 -16.02 5.80
C VAL A 128 21.41 -16.80 4.50
N VAL A 129 21.01 -16.15 3.41
CA VAL A 129 21.00 -16.74 2.08
C VAL A 129 21.94 -15.92 1.20
N LYS A 130 22.94 -16.57 0.61
CA LYS A 130 23.96 -15.92 -0.27
C LYS A 130 24.65 -14.72 0.40
N GLY A 131 24.91 -14.79 1.71
CA GLY A 131 25.57 -13.73 2.47
C GLY A 131 24.68 -12.54 2.82
N LYS A 132 23.37 -12.63 2.61
CA LYS A 132 22.39 -11.61 3.03
C LYS A 132 21.47 -12.17 4.10
N ILE A 133 21.20 -11.38 5.14
CA ILE A 133 20.30 -11.76 6.23
C ILE A 133 18.87 -11.46 5.78
N HIS A 134 18.00 -12.47 5.76
CA HIS A 134 16.57 -12.30 5.56
C HIS A 134 15.90 -11.92 6.88
N VAL A 135 15.13 -10.84 6.87
CA VAL A 135 14.48 -10.29 8.06
C VAL A 135 13.00 -10.08 7.78
N LEU A 136 12.15 -10.60 8.66
CA LEU A 136 10.72 -10.32 8.67
C LEU A 136 10.46 -8.99 9.36
N VAL A 137 9.64 -8.15 8.75
CA VAL A 137 9.23 -6.85 9.31
C VAL A 137 7.75 -6.60 8.98
N GLU A 138 7.01 -5.98 9.90
CA GLU A 138 5.62 -5.54 9.63
C GLU A 138 5.59 -4.47 8.52
N ASP A 139 6.42 -3.43 8.66
CA ASP A 139 6.47 -2.27 7.78
C ASP A 139 7.92 -1.99 7.34
N PRO A 140 8.33 -2.47 6.14
CA PRO A 140 9.67 -2.25 5.61
C PRO A 140 9.86 -0.83 5.02
N SER A 141 8.80 -0.03 4.88
CA SER A 141 8.92 1.35 4.39
C SER A 141 9.55 2.28 5.43
N ASN A 142 9.51 1.89 6.70
CA ASN A 142 10.04 2.69 7.80
C ASN A 142 11.59 2.67 7.83
N LEU A 143 12.19 3.72 7.27
CA LEU A 143 13.65 3.91 7.24
C LEU A 143 14.29 3.95 8.63
N THR A 144 13.60 4.48 9.64
CA THR A 144 14.11 4.54 11.02
C THR A 144 14.22 3.13 11.59
N LYS A 145 13.18 2.30 11.45
CA LYS A 145 13.22 0.90 11.89
C LYS A 145 14.34 0.13 11.20
N ARG A 146 14.46 0.28 9.87
CA ARG A 146 15.50 -0.39 9.08
C ARG A 146 16.91 -0.05 9.53
N ARG A 147 17.19 1.23 9.80
CA ARG A 147 18.52 1.66 10.29
C ARG A 147 18.86 1.08 11.65
N GLU A 148 17.90 1.02 12.57
CA GLU A 148 18.13 0.42 13.88
C GLU A 148 18.31 -1.11 13.76
N ILE A 149 17.56 -1.78 12.87
CA ILE A 149 17.76 -3.20 12.56
C ILE A 149 19.17 -3.45 12.00
N GLU A 150 19.60 -2.70 10.99
CA GLU A 150 20.93 -2.82 10.39
C GLU A 150 22.05 -2.58 11.41
N LYS A 151 21.84 -1.66 12.34
CA LYS A 151 22.75 -1.39 13.45
C LYS A 151 22.80 -2.53 14.46
N MET A 152 21.65 -3.12 14.81
CA MET A 152 21.58 -4.28 15.72
C MET A 152 22.18 -5.54 15.11
N LEU A 153 22.07 -5.71 13.78
CA LEU A 153 22.65 -6.82 13.03
C LEU A 153 24.11 -6.56 12.59
N GLU A 154 24.64 -5.37 12.88
CA GLU A 154 25.98 -4.91 12.49
C GLU A 154 26.29 -5.09 11.00
N THR A 155 25.27 -5.06 10.14
CA THR A 155 25.37 -5.45 8.72
C THR A 155 24.38 -4.66 7.87
N ASP A 156 24.82 -4.20 6.69
CA ASP A 156 24.01 -3.51 5.68
C ASP A 156 23.36 -4.46 4.65
N SER A 157 23.84 -5.70 4.62
CA SER A 157 23.42 -6.76 3.71
C SER A 157 22.15 -7.48 4.20
N VAL A 158 21.05 -6.72 4.30
CA VAL A 158 19.75 -7.19 4.80
C VAL A 158 18.71 -7.22 3.67
N ILE A 159 17.97 -8.32 3.57
CA ILE A 159 16.78 -8.46 2.73
C ILE A 159 15.56 -8.43 3.65
N TYR A 160 14.65 -7.52 3.36
CA TYR A 160 13.41 -7.36 4.13
C TYR A 160 12.26 -8.12 3.45
N GLU A 161 11.52 -8.86 4.26
CA GLU A 161 10.31 -9.58 3.86
C GLU A 161 9.15 -9.11 4.73
N VAL A 162 7.99 -8.88 4.14
CA VAL A 162 6.80 -8.41 4.86
C VAL A 162 6.11 -9.61 5.50
N ALA A 163 5.72 -9.46 6.76
CA ALA A 163 4.91 -10.44 7.48
C ALA A 163 3.86 -9.75 8.36
N LEU A 164 2.85 -10.51 8.78
CA LEU A 164 1.80 -10.01 9.67
C LEU A 164 2.35 -9.78 11.08
N SER A 165 1.83 -8.77 11.78
CA SER A 165 2.21 -8.49 13.17
C SER A 165 1.95 -9.69 14.08
N SER A 166 0.83 -10.38 13.90
CA SER A 166 0.47 -11.58 14.66
C SER A 166 1.46 -12.73 14.43
N ASP A 167 1.93 -12.91 13.20
CA ASP A 167 2.90 -13.93 12.82
C ASP A 167 4.28 -13.67 13.44
N ILE A 168 4.75 -12.43 13.36
CA ILE A 168 6.03 -12.01 13.94
C ILE A 168 6.02 -12.24 15.45
N LEU A 169 4.96 -11.80 16.14
CA LEU A 169 4.81 -12.00 17.58
C LEU A 169 4.74 -13.48 17.97
N ARG A 170 4.06 -14.30 17.17
CA ARG A 170 4.00 -15.75 17.37
C ARG A 170 5.39 -16.38 17.23
N LEU A 171 6.17 -15.96 16.23
CA LEU A 171 7.53 -16.45 16.01
C LEU A 171 8.48 -16.05 17.14
N ILE A 172 8.43 -14.78 17.59
CA ILE A 172 9.21 -14.29 18.73
C ILE A 172 8.86 -15.10 19.98
N ASN A 173 7.58 -15.23 20.30
CA ASN A 173 7.19 -15.95 21.53
C ASN A 173 7.62 -17.41 21.49
N ARG A 174 7.48 -18.10 20.36
CA ARG A 174 7.96 -19.47 20.21
C ARG A 174 9.46 -19.59 20.51
N TYR A 175 10.28 -18.75 19.88
CA TYR A 175 11.73 -18.83 20.03
C TYR A 175 12.19 -18.58 21.47
N TYR A 176 11.68 -17.54 22.12
CA TYR A 176 12.09 -17.21 23.49
C TYR A 176 11.46 -18.12 24.54
N SER A 177 10.27 -18.67 24.29
CA SER A 177 9.68 -19.69 25.18
C SER A 177 10.45 -21.01 25.14
N GLU A 178 10.90 -21.46 23.97
CA GLU A 178 11.75 -22.66 23.84
C GLU A 178 13.11 -22.48 24.55
N ASN A 179 13.72 -21.29 24.45
CA ASN A 179 14.99 -21.02 25.13
C ASN A 179 14.85 -20.95 26.66
N ASP A 180 13.74 -20.42 27.19
CA ASP A 180 13.50 -20.40 28.63
C ASP A 180 13.35 -21.83 29.20
N GLU A 181 12.77 -22.76 28.42
CA GLU A 181 12.67 -24.18 28.80
C GLU A 181 14.00 -24.94 28.69
N GLU A 182 14.80 -24.71 27.63
CA GLU A 182 16.16 -25.28 27.50
C GLU A 182 17.09 -24.80 28.62
N MET A 183 17.03 -23.50 28.98
CA MET A 183 17.85 -22.90 30.03
C MET A 183 17.46 -23.38 31.44
N GLN A 184 16.23 -23.87 31.63
CA GLN A 184 15.80 -24.55 32.85
C GLN A 184 16.05 -26.07 32.84
N ALA A 185 16.20 -26.69 31.67
CA ALA A 185 16.50 -28.10 31.53
C ALA A 185 18.01 -28.43 31.70
N GLU A 186 18.91 -27.54 31.26
CA GLU A 186 20.37 -27.75 31.40
C GLU A 186 20.85 -28.02 32.84
N PRO A 187 20.45 -27.26 33.88
CA PRO A 187 20.90 -27.56 35.26
C PRO A 187 20.35 -28.89 35.78
N ALA A 188 19.19 -29.36 35.30
CA ALA A 188 18.61 -30.64 35.71
C ALA A 188 19.34 -31.84 35.09
N VAL A 189 19.77 -31.71 33.83
CA VAL A 189 20.57 -32.75 33.15
C VAL A 189 21.99 -32.82 33.73
N GLN A 190 22.62 -31.68 34.05
CA GLN A 190 23.91 -31.65 34.74
C GLN A 190 23.86 -32.29 36.15
N GLN A 191 22.72 -32.17 36.85
CA GLN A 191 22.49 -32.81 38.15
C GLN A 191 22.31 -34.33 38.04
N LEU A 192 21.72 -34.82 36.95
CA LEU A 192 21.58 -36.26 36.67
C LEU A 192 22.91 -36.95 36.31
N PHE A 193 23.90 -36.22 35.79
CA PHE A 193 25.23 -36.76 35.44
C PHE A 193 26.31 -36.54 36.52
N SER A 194 25.99 -35.87 37.63
CA SER A 194 26.92 -35.64 38.75
C SER A 194 26.79 -36.63 39.92
N GLU A 195 25.78 -37.52 39.87
CA GLU A 195 25.76 -38.70 40.74
C GLU A 195 26.64 -39.81 40.13
N HIS A 196 27.86 -39.93 40.64
CA HIS A 196 28.69 -41.12 40.39
C HIS A 196 27.90 -42.39 40.74
N PRO A 197 27.76 -43.38 39.83
CA PRO A 197 27.27 -44.69 40.24
C PRO A 197 28.31 -45.31 41.20
N PRO A 198 27.87 -46.01 42.27
CA PRO A 198 28.80 -46.67 43.17
C PRO A 198 29.62 -47.72 42.40
N VAL A 199 30.92 -47.70 42.64
CA VAL A 199 31.91 -48.63 42.07
C VAL A 199 31.42 -50.08 42.26
N PRO A 200 31.28 -50.88 41.18
CA PRO A 200 31.01 -52.29 41.33
C PRO A 200 32.29 -53.04 41.69
N ASP A 201 32.19 -53.83 42.74
CA ASP A 201 33.22 -54.70 43.30
C ASP A 201 33.80 -55.63 42.22
N GLN A 202 35.12 -55.63 42.05
CA GLN A 202 35.80 -56.50 41.08
C GLN A 202 35.77 -57.95 41.55
N ARG A 203 34.89 -58.76 40.96
CA ARG A 203 35.09 -60.21 40.88
C ARG A 203 34.88 -60.70 39.46
N VAL A 204 36.02 -60.97 38.83
CA VAL A 204 36.35 -62.11 37.97
C VAL A 204 35.20 -62.64 37.11
N LEU A 205 35.32 -62.53 35.78
CA LEU A 205 35.43 -63.71 34.90
C LEU A 205 35.72 -63.29 33.45
N THR A 206 36.57 -64.12 32.87
CA THR A 206 37.17 -64.16 31.54
C THR A 206 36.20 -64.10 30.35
N ARG A 207 36.71 -63.58 29.22
CA ARG A 207 36.28 -63.82 27.81
C ARG A 207 36.10 -65.33 27.50
N PRO A 208 35.55 -65.80 26.33
CA PRO A 208 35.04 -65.11 25.12
C PRO A 208 33.72 -65.72 24.52
N GLU A 209 33.36 -65.25 23.31
CA GLU A 209 32.62 -65.92 22.21
C GLU A 209 31.13 -65.59 21.91
N THR A 210 30.96 -64.96 20.74
CA THR A 210 30.03 -65.22 19.62
C THR A 210 28.74 -66.00 19.87
N ILE A 211 27.58 -65.47 19.42
CA ILE A 211 26.51 -66.17 18.68
C ILE A 211 25.55 -65.15 18.03
N ALA A 212 25.01 -65.52 16.88
CA ALA A 212 24.35 -64.72 15.85
C ALA A 212 22.89 -64.30 16.11
N LYS A 213 22.43 -63.37 15.24
CA LYS A 213 21.03 -63.03 14.92
C LYS A 213 20.10 -64.26 14.82
N PRO A 214 18.80 -64.05 15.08
CA PRO A 214 17.78 -64.56 14.17
C PRO A 214 16.86 -63.46 13.62
N ALA A 215 16.36 -63.76 12.42
CA ALA A 215 15.46 -62.95 11.61
C ALA A 215 14.00 -63.08 12.06
N ILE A 216 13.20 -62.05 11.84
CA ILE A 216 11.73 -62.14 11.88
C ILE A 216 11.22 -61.95 10.46
N GLN A 217 10.54 -62.99 9.96
CA GLN A 217 9.89 -63.07 8.66
C GLN A 217 8.46 -62.54 8.73
N ILE A 218 8.07 -61.86 7.66
CA ILE A 218 6.72 -61.38 7.32
C ILE A 218 6.05 -62.50 6.52
N GLU A 219 4.76 -62.76 6.75
CA GLU A 219 3.82 -63.24 5.72
C GLU A 219 2.42 -62.63 5.98
N PRO A 220 1.62 -62.33 4.93
CA PRO A 220 0.41 -61.51 4.99
C PRO A 220 -0.89 -62.33 4.87
N GLU A 221 -2.00 -61.83 5.44
CA GLU A 221 -3.34 -62.31 5.07
C GLU A 221 -4.29 -61.16 4.74
N SER A 222 -5.00 -61.39 3.64
CA SER A 222 -5.84 -60.51 2.83
C SER A 222 -7.29 -60.47 3.29
N VAL A 223 -7.98 -59.32 3.18
CA VAL A 223 -9.45 -59.28 3.01
C VAL A 223 -9.87 -58.15 2.05
N ILE A 224 -10.03 -58.55 0.79
CA ILE A 224 -11.14 -58.34 -0.18
C ILE A 224 -12.02 -57.07 -0.09
N VAL A 225 -11.98 -56.31 -1.19
CA VAL A 225 -12.89 -55.26 -1.69
C VAL A 225 -14.17 -55.89 -2.29
N PRO A 226 -15.31 -55.19 -2.35
CA PRO A 226 -16.20 -55.38 -3.48
C PRO A 226 -16.38 -54.11 -4.31
N GLU A 227 -16.22 -54.30 -5.61
CA GLU A 227 -16.38 -53.36 -6.72
C GLU A 227 -17.85 -53.33 -7.20
N ALA A 228 -18.15 -52.33 -8.03
CA ALA A 228 -19.45 -51.89 -8.53
C ALA A 228 -20.24 -52.88 -9.38
N GLU A 229 -21.55 -52.65 -9.53
CA GLU A 229 -22.30 -52.95 -10.76
C GLU A 229 -23.38 -51.89 -11.08
N ASP A 230 -23.52 -51.67 -12.39
CA ASP A 230 -24.35 -50.73 -13.14
C ASP A 230 -25.70 -51.38 -13.55
N ALA A 231 -26.58 -50.55 -14.14
CA ALA A 231 -27.63 -50.86 -15.11
C ALA A 231 -29.12 -50.72 -14.70
N SER A 232 -29.64 -49.53 -15.02
CA SER A 232 -30.70 -49.30 -16.04
C SER A 232 -32.20 -49.52 -15.72
N ARG A 233 -32.97 -48.50 -16.19
CA ARG A 233 -34.36 -48.51 -16.73
C ARG A 233 -35.54 -48.65 -15.77
N THR A 234 -36.36 -47.59 -15.66
CA THR A 234 -37.70 -47.54 -16.31
C THR A 234 -38.34 -46.14 -16.32
N ASN A 235 -39.03 -45.85 -17.43
CA ASN A 235 -39.85 -44.68 -17.75
C ASN A 235 -41.08 -44.52 -16.84
N VAL A 236 -41.53 -43.27 -16.59
CA VAL A 236 -42.91 -42.74 -16.83
C VAL A 236 -42.81 -41.21 -16.92
N THR A 237 -42.80 -40.59 -18.11
CA THR A 237 -43.92 -39.96 -18.85
C THR A 237 -44.72 -38.87 -18.10
N PHE A 238 -44.44 -37.63 -18.51
CA PHE A 238 -45.28 -36.43 -18.65
C PHE A 238 -46.77 -36.46 -18.24
N LEU A 239 -47.19 -35.42 -17.51
CA LEU A 239 -48.44 -34.70 -17.77
C LEU A 239 -48.22 -33.18 -17.69
N SER A 240 -48.55 -32.53 -18.80
CA SER A 240 -48.62 -31.10 -19.06
C SER A 240 -49.71 -30.40 -18.25
N GLY A 241 -49.52 -29.12 -17.90
CA GLY A 241 -50.62 -28.24 -17.48
C GLY A 241 -50.19 -26.87 -16.95
N ILE A 242 -49.86 -25.97 -17.87
CA ILE A 242 -50.21 -24.52 -17.94
C ILE A 242 -50.77 -23.93 -16.62
N THR A 243 -50.18 -22.92 -15.99
CA THR A 243 -50.42 -21.49 -16.29
C THR A 243 -49.27 -20.56 -15.91
N GLN A 244 -48.97 -19.66 -16.85
CA GLN A 244 -48.28 -18.39 -16.68
C GLN A 244 -48.96 -17.54 -15.59
N ALA A 245 -48.21 -17.07 -14.60
CA ALA A 245 -48.65 -16.06 -13.64
C ALA A 245 -47.52 -15.04 -13.45
N GLU A 246 -47.85 -13.80 -13.82
CA GLU A 246 -47.17 -12.53 -13.56
C GLU A 246 -46.09 -12.56 -12.45
N ALA A 247 -44.86 -12.21 -12.84
CA ALA A 247 -43.87 -11.71 -11.91
C ALA A 247 -44.32 -10.33 -11.41
N LEU A 248 -44.87 -10.28 -10.20
CA LEU A 248 -45.16 -9.03 -9.51
C LEU A 248 -43.83 -8.44 -9.00
N ALA A 249 -43.38 -7.39 -9.66
CA ALA A 249 -42.25 -6.58 -9.20
C ALA A 249 -42.51 -6.08 -7.77
N PRO A 250 -41.52 -6.08 -6.87
CA PRO A 250 -41.68 -5.42 -5.58
C PRO A 250 -41.83 -3.91 -5.81
N GLU A 251 -42.92 -3.33 -5.31
CA GLU A 251 -43.14 -1.88 -5.37
C GLU A 251 -41.98 -1.12 -4.71
N PRO A 252 -41.55 0.03 -5.28
CA PRO A 252 -40.49 0.84 -4.69
C PRO A 252 -40.97 1.46 -3.37
N ALA A 253 -40.18 1.26 -2.31
CA ALA A 253 -40.40 1.88 -1.00
C ALA A 253 -40.47 3.42 -1.08
N PRO A 254 -41.28 4.10 -0.26
CA PRO A 254 -41.38 5.56 -0.29
C PRO A 254 -40.04 6.22 0.10
N GLU A 255 -39.59 7.18 -0.73
CA GLU A 255 -38.31 7.89 -0.58
C GLU A 255 -38.21 8.59 0.79
N THR A 256 -37.09 8.37 1.48
CA THR A 256 -36.80 9.03 2.77
C THR A 256 -36.20 10.42 2.55
N ALA A 257 -36.38 11.32 3.53
CA ALA A 257 -35.94 12.73 3.46
C ALA A 257 -34.44 12.92 3.13
N VAL A 258 -33.62 11.91 3.38
CA VAL A 258 -32.17 11.89 3.08
C VAL A 258 -31.90 11.74 1.57
N GLN A 259 -32.68 10.92 0.85
CA GLN A 259 -32.57 10.75 -0.60
C GLN A 259 -32.98 12.02 -1.37
N LYS A 260 -33.94 12.78 -0.81
CA LYS A 260 -34.37 14.06 -1.36
C LYS A 260 -33.29 15.14 -1.24
N HIS A 261 -32.51 15.16 -0.16
CA HIS A 261 -31.38 16.09 0.01
C HIS A 261 -30.24 15.77 -0.96
N TYR A 262 -29.84 14.50 -1.07
CA TYR A 262 -28.77 14.07 -1.97
C TYR A 262 -29.09 14.38 -3.45
N ARG A 263 -30.33 14.15 -3.90
CA ARG A 263 -30.75 14.47 -5.28
C ARG A 263 -30.80 15.98 -5.56
N THR A 264 -31.02 16.79 -4.54
CA THR A 264 -31.05 18.26 -4.66
C THR A 264 -29.64 18.83 -4.81
N GLU A 265 -28.65 18.22 -4.14
CA GLU A 265 -27.23 18.59 -4.28
C GLU A 265 -26.65 18.19 -5.64
N VAL A 266 -27.01 17.00 -6.16
CA VAL A 266 -26.57 16.53 -7.49
C VAL A 266 -27.16 17.38 -8.63
N LYS A 267 -28.42 17.85 -8.51
CA LYS A 267 -29.00 18.78 -9.50
C LYS A 267 -28.33 20.15 -9.49
N ARG A 268 -27.91 20.62 -8.31
CA ARG A 268 -27.24 21.93 -8.15
C ARG A 268 -25.85 21.94 -8.78
N SER A 269 -25.14 20.80 -8.80
CA SER A 269 -23.84 20.67 -9.47
C SER A 269 -23.98 20.60 -11.00
N GLU A 270 -25.02 19.94 -11.54
CA GLU A 270 -25.28 19.92 -12.98
C GLU A 270 -25.67 21.30 -13.55
N GLU A 271 -26.51 22.05 -12.83
CA GLU A 271 -26.91 23.41 -13.22
C GLU A 271 -25.73 24.39 -13.19
N SER A 272 -24.79 24.21 -12.26
CA SER A 272 -23.58 25.05 -12.16
C SER A 272 -22.53 24.69 -13.22
N LEU A 273 -22.43 23.42 -13.62
CA LEU A 273 -21.63 22.99 -14.78
C LEU A 273 -22.20 23.51 -16.11
N GLN A 274 -23.53 23.53 -16.26
CA GLN A 274 -24.18 24.14 -17.44
C GLN A 274 -24.01 25.67 -17.46
N ALA A 275 -24.10 26.34 -16.32
CA ALA A 275 -23.83 27.77 -16.23
C ALA A 275 -22.38 28.11 -16.60
N ALA A 276 -21.41 27.27 -16.20
CA ALA A 276 -20.00 27.42 -16.57
C ALA A 276 -19.76 27.18 -18.08
N ALA A 277 -20.42 26.19 -18.68
CA ALA A 277 -20.33 25.91 -20.12
C ALA A 277 -20.94 27.04 -20.98
N ILE A 278 -22.02 27.66 -20.51
CA ILE A 278 -22.63 28.83 -21.17
C ILE A 278 -21.71 30.05 -21.04
N PHE A 279 -21.13 30.27 -19.86
CA PHE A 279 -20.18 31.36 -19.60
C PHE A 279 -18.93 31.26 -20.50
N LEU A 280 -18.40 30.06 -20.72
CA LEU A 280 -17.26 29.84 -21.62
C LEU A 280 -17.61 30.09 -23.10
N ARG A 281 -18.87 29.91 -23.50
CA ARG A 281 -19.33 30.19 -24.87
C ARG A 281 -19.50 31.68 -25.15
N ASP A 282 -19.91 32.46 -24.14
CA ASP A 282 -20.10 33.91 -24.27
C ASP A 282 -18.77 34.70 -24.23
N ILE A 283 -17.72 34.15 -23.62
CA ILE A 283 -16.37 34.78 -23.58
C ILE A 283 -15.62 34.61 -24.90
N PHE A 284 -15.91 33.56 -25.68
CA PHE A 284 -15.29 33.31 -26.97
C PHE A 284 -16.35 33.19 -28.08
N PRO A 285 -16.87 34.33 -28.58
CA PRO A 285 -17.64 34.30 -29.81
C PRO A 285 -16.71 33.79 -30.94
N LYS A 286 -17.06 32.63 -31.51
CA LYS A 286 -16.53 32.23 -32.82
C LYS A 286 -17.00 33.28 -33.80
N ASP A 287 -16.09 34.17 -34.21
CA ASP A 287 -16.07 34.89 -35.49
C ASP A 287 -14.96 35.96 -35.42
N VAL A 288 -13.77 35.66 -35.92
CA VAL A 288 -12.93 36.66 -36.61
C VAL A 288 -12.15 35.92 -37.71
N ASP A 289 -12.52 36.26 -38.94
CA ASP A 289 -11.89 35.89 -40.19
C ASP A 289 -10.49 36.48 -40.35
N HIS A 290 -9.53 35.70 -40.84
CA HIS A 290 -8.65 36.12 -41.94
C HIS A 290 -7.90 34.93 -42.57
N GLU A 291 -8.47 34.49 -43.69
CA GLU A 291 -7.85 34.22 -44.99
C GLU A 291 -6.56 33.38 -45.10
N THR A 292 -6.81 32.13 -45.55
CA THR A 292 -6.17 31.39 -46.66
C THR A 292 -4.67 31.11 -46.59
N LEU A 293 -4.32 29.82 -46.49
CA LEU A 293 -3.55 29.10 -47.53
C LEU A 293 -3.84 27.59 -47.42
N ASP A 294 -4.59 27.10 -48.42
CA ASP A 294 -4.70 25.76 -49.00
C ASP A 294 -4.67 24.50 -48.11
N GLU A 295 -5.86 23.90 -47.97
CA GLU A 295 -5.98 22.43 -47.88
C GLU A 295 -5.53 21.78 -49.21
N PRO A 296 -4.99 20.56 -49.15
CA PRO A 296 -5.41 19.55 -50.12
C PRO A 296 -6.01 18.32 -49.42
N THR A 297 -7.31 18.17 -49.68
CA THR A 297 -8.05 16.97 -50.09
C THR A 297 -7.42 15.59 -49.84
N ALA A 298 -8.20 14.75 -49.15
CA ALA A 298 -7.98 13.32 -49.00
C ALA A 298 -8.06 12.52 -50.32
N ALA A 299 -7.07 11.65 -50.57
CA ALA A 299 -7.22 10.44 -51.39
C ALA A 299 -6.18 9.36 -51.04
N ALA A 300 -6.69 8.29 -50.43
CA ALA A 300 -6.32 6.87 -50.49
C ALA A 300 -4.87 6.35 -50.69
N SER A 301 -4.54 5.42 -49.78
CA SER A 301 -3.86 4.12 -49.92
C SER A 301 -2.36 3.98 -49.55
N ALA A 302 -2.17 3.12 -48.53
CA ALA A 302 -1.07 2.19 -48.25
C ALA A 302 0.38 2.72 -48.12
N GLU A 303 0.91 2.74 -46.89
CA GLU A 303 1.95 1.82 -46.41
C GLU A 303 2.38 2.16 -44.97
N ALA A 304 2.75 1.12 -44.23
CA ALA A 304 3.00 1.16 -42.79
C ALA A 304 4.21 2.01 -42.39
N THR A 305 4.03 2.87 -41.39
CA THR A 305 5.02 3.08 -40.33
C THR A 305 4.28 3.31 -39.02
N ALA A 306 4.52 2.45 -38.03
CA ALA A 306 4.01 2.62 -36.69
C ALA A 306 4.62 3.89 -36.07
N SER A 307 3.90 5.01 -36.12
CA SER A 307 4.23 6.16 -35.31
C SER A 307 3.86 5.83 -33.88
N VAL A 308 4.88 5.68 -33.03
CA VAL A 308 4.76 5.68 -31.57
C VAL A 308 3.74 6.76 -31.18
N PRO A 309 2.69 6.45 -30.40
CA PRO A 309 1.78 7.47 -29.91
C PRO A 309 2.59 8.47 -29.09
N GLN A 310 2.71 9.69 -29.61
CA GLN A 310 3.32 10.81 -28.89
C GLN A 310 2.53 10.97 -27.58
N PRO A 311 3.17 11.00 -26.40
CA PRO A 311 2.46 11.28 -25.17
C PRO A 311 1.79 12.64 -25.31
N HIS A 312 0.47 12.69 -25.08
CA HIS A 312 -0.30 13.94 -25.11
C HIS A 312 0.17 14.84 -23.97
N ILE A 313 1.04 15.81 -24.27
CA ILE A 313 1.56 16.76 -23.28
C ILE A 313 0.45 17.74 -22.89
N LEU A 314 0.26 18.00 -21.59
CA LEU A 314 -0.74 18.94 -21.11
C LEU A 314 -0.44 20.34 -21.69
N PRO A 315 -1.45 21.02 -22.27
CA PRO A 315 -1.26 22.38 -22.77
C PRO A 315 -0.73 23.32 -21.69
N LEU A 316 -1.26 23.20 -20.47
CA LEU A 316 -0.83 24.01 -19.32
C LEU A 316 0.68 23.85 -19.02
N PHE A 317 1.19 22.61 -19.01
CA PHE A 317 2.61 22.36 -18.78
C PHE A 317 3.46 22.98 -19.90
N THR A 318 3.04 22.77 -21.15
CA THR A 318 3.72 23.32 -22.33
C THR A 318 3.80 24.84 -22.29
N ASP A 319 2.70 25.51 -21.92
CA ASP A 319 2.63 26.97 -21.80
C ASP A 319 3.59 27.50 -20.73
N ILE A 320 3.68 26.82 -19.58
CA ILE A 320 4.60 27.18 -18.49
C ILE A 320 6.06 27.09 -18.97
N ILE A 321 6.43 25.99 -19.65
CA ILE A 321 7.79 25.81 -20.16
C ILE A 321 8.12 26.88 -21.20
N TYR A 322 7.19 27.20 -22.11
CA TYR A 322 7.42 28.23 -23.12
C TYR A 322 7.50 29.63 -22.54
N ASP A 323 6.67 29.98 -21.56
CA ASP A 323 6.78 31.27 -20.87
C ASP A 323 8.14 31.40 -20.15
N ALA A 324 8.58 30.36 -19.44
CA ALA A 324 9.89 30.35 -18.81
C ALA A 324 11.05 30.46 -19.82
N TYR A 325 10.97 29.71 -20.93
CA TYR A 325 11.98 29.76 -21.99
C TYR A 325 12.04 31.13 -22.66
N ASN A 326 10.89 31.73 -22.98
CA ASN A 326 10.80 33.05 -23.62
C ASN A 326 11.34 34.17 -22.72
N ARG A 327 11.16 34.03 -21.40
CA ARG A 327 11.75 34.92 -20.39
C ARG A 327 13.22 34.65 -20.09
N ARG A 328 13.85 33.67 -20.77
CA ARG A 328 15.23 33.22 -20.52
C ARG A 328 15.44 32.74 -19.08
N GLY A 329 14.44 32.06 -18.53
CA GLY A 329 14.53 31.48 -17.19
C GLY A 329 15.54 30.34 -17.13
N SER A 330 16.33 30.28 -16.07
CA SER A 330 17.25 29.17 -15.77
C SER A 330 16.54 28.03 -15.06
N ASP A 331 15.62 28.36 -14.15
CA ASP A 331 14.94 27.38 -13.30
C ASP A 331 13.46 27.75 -13.16
N ILE A 332 12.61 26.73 -13.16
CA ILE A 332 11.20 26.83 -12.82
C ILE A 332 11.00 26.08 -11.51
N HIS A 333 10.42 26.75 -10.52
CA HIS A 333 10.10 26.19 -9.21
C HIS A 333 8.59 26.06 -9.07
N PHE A 334 8.13 24.89 -8.63
CA PHE A 334 6.75 24.58 -8.31
C PHE A 334 6.65 24.32 -6.81
N GLU A 335 6.29 25.37 -6.07
CA GLU A 335 6.35 25.35 -4.61
C GLU A 335 4.95 25.15 -4.03
N PRO A 336 4.65 23.98 -3.43
CA PRO A 336 3.41 23.81 -2.69
C PRO A 336 3.37 24.74 -1.48
N ASP A 337 2.25 25.43 -1.30
CA ASP A 337 2.04 26.25 -0.10
C ASP A 337 2.00 25.37 1.16
N ALA A 338 2.50 25.89 2.27
CA ALA A 338 2.56 25.16 3.55
C ALA A 338 1.16 24.79 4.07
N ALA A 339 0.13 25.53 3.68
CA ALA A 339 -1.27 25.22 4.00
C ALA A 339 -1.91 24.18 3.06
N GLY A 340 -1.18 23.71 2.03
CA GLY A 340 -1.65 22.67 1.11
C GLY A 340 -2.90 23.08 0.32
N LYS A 341 -3.02 24.36 -0.09
CA LYS A 341 -4.18 24.86 -0.85
C LYS A 341 -3.86 25.25 -2.29
N THR A 342 -2.65 25.73 -2.55
CA THR A 342 -2.24 26.26 -3.85
C THR A 342 -0.77 25.99 -4.13
N ILE A 343 -0.39 25.95 -5.41
CA ILE A 343 1.02 25.82 -5.82
C ILE A 343 1.48 27.14 -6.43
N HIS A 344 2.60 27.66 -5.94
CA HIS A 344 3.20 28.89 -6.45
C HIS A 344 4.31 28.55 -7.45
N LEU A 345 4.16 29.01 -8.69
CA LEU A 345 5.24 28.96 -9.67
C LEU A 345 6.14 30.18 -9.55
N ARG A 346 7.45 29.93 -9.49
CA ARG A 346 8.48 30.95 -9.63
C ARG A 346 9.41 30.59 -10.78
N ILE A 347 9.88 31.59 -11.51
CA ILE A 347 10.90 31.43 -12.54
C ILE A 347 12.11 32.23 -12.12
N ARG A 348 13.28 31.60 -12.15
CA ARG A 348 14.55 32.28 -11.97
C ARG A 348 15.00 32.87 -13.29
N VAL A 349 15.04 34.19 -13.39
CA VAL A 349 15.54 34.93 -14.57
C VAL A 349 16.71 35.79 -14.11
N ASP A 350 17.87 35.66 -14.73
CA ASP A 350 19.09 36.45 -14.41
C ASP A 350 19.44 36.47 -12.91
N GLY A 351 19.23 35.33 -12.23
CA GLY A 351 19.50 35.15 -10.80
C GLY A 351 18.39 35.63 -9.85
N GLN A 352 17.31 36.25 -10.36
CA GLN A 352 16.17 36.69 -9.56
C GLN A 352 14.98 35.73 -9.69
N CYS A 353 14.40 35.30 -8.56
CA CYS A 353 13.20 34.47 -8.56
C CYS A 353 11.94 35.34 -8.66
N LEU A 354 11.30 35.34 -9.82
CA LEU A 354 10.08 36.08 -10.10
C LEU A 354 8.86 35.18 -9.92
N LYS A 355 7.82 35.67 -9.25
CA LYS A 355 6.52 34.99 -9.19
C LYS A 355 5.88 34.99 -10.58
N ASN A 356 5.35 33.85 -11.00
CA ASN A 356 4.69 33.71 -12.30
C ASN A 356 3.17 33.50 -12.13
N LYS A 357 2.78 32.26 -11.83
CA LYS A 357 1.38 31.83 -11.76
C LYS A 357 1.14 31.06 -10.47
N THR A 358 -0.11 31.05 -10.02
CA THR A 358 -0.57 30.12 -8.99
C THR A 358 -1.50 29.12 -9.66
N ILE A 359 -1.30 27.84 -9.41
CA ILE A 359 -2.14 26.76 -9.93
C ILE A 359 -2.78 25.99 -8.77
N THR A 360 -3.83 25.25 -9.09
CA THR A 360 -4.51 24.35 -8.15
C THR A 360 -3.67 23.09 -7.92
N ILE A 361 -3.99 22.33 -6.87
CA ILE A 361 -3.31 21.06 -6.56
C ILE A 361 -3.62 20.01 -7.61
N GLU A 362 -4.87 19.93 -8.06
CA GLU A 362 -5.30 18.99 -9.11
C GLU A 362 -4.49 19.20 -10.40
N GLU A 363 -4.35 20.45 -10.86
CA GLU A 363 -3.51 20.78 -12.02
C GLU A 363 -2.04 20.39 -11.81
N TYR A 364 -1.54 20.55 -10.58
CA TYR A 364 -0.16 20.22 -10.26
C TYR A 364 0.11 18.72 -10.24
N GLU A 365 -0.76 17.93 -9.63
CA GLU A 365 -0.65 16.47 -9.61
C GLU A 365 -0.66 15.90 -11.03
N MET A 366 -1.55 16.41 -11.90
CA MET A 366 -1.56 16.06 -13.32
C MET A 366 -0.23 16.39 -14.03
N ILE A 367 0.39 17.53 -13.70
CA ILE A 367 1.70 17.91 -14.24
C ILE A 367 2.79 16.97 -13.70
N VAL A 368 2.80 16.68 -12.40
CA VAL A 368 3.80 15.81 -11.76
C VAL A 368 3.77 14.42 -12.39
N ASP A 369 2.59 13.81 -12.53
CA ASP A 369 2.42 12.47 -13.12
C ASP A 369 2.91 12.45 -14.56
N GLN A 370 2.55 13.46 -15.35
CA GLN A 370 2.99 13.58 -16.72
C GLN A 370 4.51 13.77 -16.82
N VAL A 371 5.11 14.63 -16.00
CA VAL A 371 6.56 14.87 -16.01
C VAL A 371 7.32 13.62 -15.57
N LYS A 372 6.81 12.88 -14.56
CA LYS A 372 7.37 11.58 -14.15
C LYS A 372 7.30 10.56 -15.29
N GLN A 373 6.17 10.47 -15.99
CA GLN A 373 6.03 9.59 -17.15
C GLN A 373 7.01 9.97 -18.28
N LEU A 374 7.12 11.26 -18.61
CA LEU A 374 8.04 11.75 -19.65
C LEU A 374 9.52 11.57 -19.27
N ALA A 375 9.85 11.61 -17.98
CA ALA A 375 11.19 11.40 -17.46
C ALA A 375 11.49 9.93 -17.10
N ASN A 376 10.55 9.01 -17.32
CA ASN A 376 10.63 7.60 -16.94
C ASN A 376 10.97 7.38 -15.45
N LEU A 377 10.32 8.17 -14.59
CA LEU A 377 10.45 8.15 -13.13
C LEU A 377 9.27 7.42 -12.48
N SER A 378 9.49 6.87 -11.29
CA SER A 378 8.47 6.08 -10.58
C SER A 378 7.49 6.98 -9.81
N GLY A 379 6.20 6.72 -9.98
CA GLY A 379 5.12 7.26 -9.14
C GLY A 379 4.97 6.43 -7.87
N THR A 380 5.83 6.65 -6.87
CA THR A 380 5.75 5.98 -5.56
C THR A 380 5.06 6.89 -4.53
N ARG A 381 4.31 6.31 -3.59
CA ARG A 381 3.52 7.06 -2.58
C ARG A 381 4.38 7.78 -1.52
N GLN A 382 5.59 7.28 -1.26
CA GLN A 382 6.66 7.97 -0.53
C GLN A 382 7.89 8.05 -1.43
N PRO A 383 7.89 8.98 -2.38
CA PRO A 383 8.96 9.06 -3.36
C PRO A 383 10.26 9.49 -2.66
N PRO A 384 11.43 8.91 -3.00
CA PRO A 384 12.71 9.52 -2.65
C PRO A 384 12.89 10.82 -3.43
N ILE A 385 13.98 11.56 -3.18
CA ILE A 385 14.38 12.62 -4.11
C ILE A 385 14.70 11.96 -5.46
N GLN A 386 14.03 12.42 -6.52
CA GLN A 386 14.18 11.87 -7.87
C GLN A 386 14.73 12.92 -8.82
N HIS A 387 15.59 12.49 -9.74
CA HIS A 387 16.14 13.34 -10.79
C HIS A 387 15.84 12.70 -12.15
N GLY A 388 15.28 13.50 -13.06
CA GLY A 388 14.93 13.08 -14.41
C GLY A 388 15.49 14.02 -15.46
N ASN A 389 15.63 13.52 -16.68
CA ASN A 389 15.92 14.34 -17.85
C ASN A 389 14.66 14.40 -18.71
N LEU A 390 14.35 15.60 -19.21
CA LEU A 390 13.19 15.86 -20.04
C LEU A 390 13.65 16.57 -21.31
N THR A 391 13.13 16.17 -22.46
CA THR A 391 13.36 16.88 -23.73
C THR A 391 12.02 17.22 -24.36
N LEU A 392 11.76 18.51 -24.56
CA LEU A 392 10.55 19.01 -25.21
C LEU A 392 10.91 19.59 -26.58
N THR A 393 10.30 19.08 -27.63
CA THR A 393 10.50 19.59 -29.00
C THR A 393 9.45 20.66 -29.31
N ARG A 394 9.91 21.87 -29.65
CA ARG A 394 9.00 22.95 -30.08
C ARG A 394 8.40 22.66 -31.46
N PRO A 395 7.22 23.22 -31.77
CA PRO A 395 6.68 23.23 -33.14
C PRO A 395 7.65 23.82 -34.17
N SER A 396 8.55 24.71 -33.75
CA SER A 396 9.62 25.28 -34.59
C SER A 396 10.81 24.35 -34.81
N GLY A 397 10.77 23.10 -34.33
CA GLY A 397 11.81 22.08 -34.50
C GLY A 397 12.98 22.16 -33.52
N ASN A 398 13.04 23.18 -32.67
CA ASN A 398 14.10 23.29 -31.66
C ASN A 398 13.75 22.51 -30.38
N ALA A 399 14.62 21.61 -29.96
CA ALA A 399 14.53 20.92 -28.67
C ALA A 399 14.95 21.83 -27.50
N ILE A 400 14.24 21.69 -26.39
CA ILE A 400 14.56 22.27 -25.09
C ILE A 400 14.93 21.11 -24.17
N HIS A 401 16.18 21.08 -23.74
CA HIS A 401 16.67 20.09 -22.78
C HIS A 401 16.49 20.61 -21.36
N MET A 402 15.88 19.80 -20.51
CA MET A 402 15.55 20.16 -19.15
C MET A 402 15.96 19.03 -18.21
N ARG A 403 16.28 19.39 -16.98
CA ARG A 403 16.49 18.43 -15.88
C ARG A 403 15.46 18.73 -14.82
N VAL A 404 14.73 17.72 -14.37
CA VAL A 404 13.74 17.85 -13.32
C VAL A 404 14.24 17.21 -12.05
N THR A 405 13.94 17.84 -10.91
CA THR A 405 14.16 17.30 -9.58
C THR A 405 12.85 17.36 -8.81
N PHE A 406 12.48 16.24 -8.19
CA PHE A 406 11.34 16.14 -7.28
C PHE A 406 11.85 16.00 -5.85
N ILE A 407 11.36 16.84 -4.95
CA ILE A 407 11.75 16.88 -3.54
C ILE A 407 10.49 16.63 -2.70
N PRO A 408 10.41 15.52 -1.95
CA PRO A 408 9.26 15.24 -1.10
C PRO A 408 9.09 16.32 -0.02
N THR A 409 7.86 16.82 0.16
CA THR A 409 7.53 17.77 1.22
C THR A 409 6.73 17.11 2.35
N HIS A 410 6.72 17.72 3.53
CA HIS A 410 5.96 17.22 4.68
C HIS A 410 4.45 17.15 4.44
N ALA A 411 3.92 17.90 3.48
CA ALA A 411 2.49 17.94 3.15
C ALA A 411 2.05 16.79 2.22
N GLY A 412 2.94 15.85 1.88
CA GLY A 412 2.64 14.74 0.97
C GLY A 412 2.73 15.08 -0.51
N LEU A 413 2.86 16.37 -0.85
CA LEU A 413 3.18 16.85 -2.19
C LEU A 413 4.70 16.84 -2.42
N GLU A 414 5.14 16.76 -3.67
CA GLU A 414 6.54 17.00 -4.03
C GLU A 414 6.72 18.47 -4.43
N ASP A 415 7.84 19.08 -4.08
CA ASP A 415 8.34 20.32 -4.70
C ASP A 415 9.08 19.92 -5.98
N MET A 416 8.73 20.53 -7.11
CA MET A 416 9.31 20.22 -8.41
C MET A 416 10.14 21.40 -8.91
N VAL A 417 11.41 21.14 -9.21
CA VAL A 417 12.33 22.11 -9.81
C VAL A 417 12.76 21.63 -11.18
N ILE A 418 12.50 22.45 -12.21
CA ILE A 418 12.90 22.18 -13.60
C ILE A 418 14.01 23.16 -13.97
N HIS A 419 15.21 22.63 -14.17
CA HIS A 419 16.34 23.37 -14.73
C HIS A 419 16.28 23.34 -16.25
N ILE A 420 16.17 24.51 -16.88
CA ILE A 420 16.24 24.65 -18.33
C ILE A 420 17.71 24.77 -18.72
N SER A 421 18.22 23.78 -19.44
CA SER A 421 19.57 23.85 -19.97
C SER A 421 19.58 24.88 -21.10
N ALA A 422 20.33 25.97 -20.92
CA ALA A 422 20.63 26.86 -22.02
C ALA A 422 21.33 26.05 -23.12
N LYS A 423 20.82 26.18 -24.35
CA LYS A 423 21.26 25.46 -25.54
C LYS A 423 22.80 25.41 -25.63
N ALA A 424 23.34 24.24 -25.96
CA ALA A 424 24.65 24.09 -26.57
C ALA A 424 24.66 24.67 -28.00
#